data_AF-A0A4R4N7H5-F1
#
_entry.id   AF-A0A4R4N7H5-F1
#
_cell.length_a   1.000
_cell.length_b   1.000
_cell.length_c   1.000
_cell.angle_alpha   90.00
_cell.angle_beta   90.00
_cell.angle_gamma   90.00
#
_symmetry.space_group_name_H-M   'P 1'
#
loop_
_entity.id
_entity.type
_entity.pdbx_description
1 polymer ?
#
loop_
_entity_poly.entity_id
_entity_poly.type
_entity_poly.pdbx_seq_one_letter_code
_entity_poly.pdbx_strand_id
1 'polypeptide(L)'
;MATRSRFRAVAAAAAAAVSAGALTACGIPAFGEREAGGRGPLPPGAEAECAKVPAPGDSRHRQVRGMWIATVGGIDWPGDADSAAAQKKRYTRLLDTARSMNMNAVFVQIRPNSDAFYDSPYEPWSQWITGTQGKDPGYDVLAFMLKEAHARNLEFHAWFNPYRVSRQGDVNKLSPKSPARRHPDWVRKYGAGLWYDPGLPQVRDLATKAVMDVVTKYDIDAVHFDDYFYPYPEDGDFPDDAAYKAYGGGMKRADWRRKNVDTLVESLSEKIHDAKPWVRFGISPFGVWRNKTSDPAGSPTRALQSYDDVYADTRKWIKKGWLDYVTPQLYWPIGDPRADYAKLVAWWADQVKGTDVQLTIGQGAYRVGADAAWKDPAELSRHLTLNAKYPQVRGDVYFSASDIAANRRGFAARLRDDHYTRPAVLPAVDEAGSGEGRGGNAAPPPVHGTAAVPADKGVKVTWRPSEGASSYAVYRVDGTGPGCAPVDPERLIADVRGGGIIDPTAEPGRAYTYYVTALNRLHHESAPGRGATVTAPKG
;
A
#
# COMPACT_ATOMS: atom_id res chain seq x y z
N MET A 1 -11.18 -64.81 4.62
CA MET A 1 -11.66 -63.44 4.94
C MET A 1 -11.73 -62.68 3.62
N ALA A 2 -12.73 -62.77 2.74
CA ALA A 2 -14.19 -62.65 2.90
C ALA A 2 -14.57 -61.28 3.51
N THR A 3 -15.38 -60.36 2.96
CA THR A 3 -16.14 -60.20 1.70
C THR A 3 -16.75 -58.76 1.71
N ARG A 4 -17.23 -58.27 0.54
CA ARG A 4 -18.34 -57.29 0.26
C ARG A 4 -17.91 -55.94 -0.31
N SER A 5 -18.19 -55.61 -1.60
CA SER A 5 -19.48 -55.46 -2.34
C SER A 5 -20.14 -54.10 -2.05
N ARG A 6 -20.03 -53.10 -2.94
CA ARG A 6 -20.83 -52.75 -4.16
C ARG A 6 -22.19 -52.06 -3.89
N PHE A 7 -22.51 -51.12 -4.81
CA PHE A 7 -23.82 -50.52 -5.20
C PHE A 7 -24.33 -49.35 -4.34
N ARG A 8 -24.89 -48.23 -4.85
CA ARG A 8 -25.54 -47.78 -6.11
C ARG A 8 -25.34 -46.23 -6.23
N ALA A 9 -24.94 -45.63 -7.36
CA ALA A 9 -25.72 -45.22 -8.53
C ALA A 9 -27.01 -44.42 -8.23
N VAL A 10 -27.07 -43.12 -8.59
CA VAL A 10 -28.10 -42.50 -9.45
C VAL A 10 -27.52 -41.19 -10.03
N ALA A 11 -27.55 -41.09 -11.36
CA ALA A 11 -27.36 -39.85 -12.11
C ALA A 11 -28.67 -39.05 -12.13
N ALA A 12 -28.59 -37.74 -11.96
CA ALA A 12 -29.65 -36.81 -12.35
C ALA A 12 -29.00 -35.60 -13.04
N ALA A 13 -29.21 -35.53 -14.36
CA ALA A 13 -28.98 -34.34 -15.16
C ALA A 13 -30.08 -33.31 -14.86
N ALA A 14 -29.70 -32.07 -14.62
CA ALA A 14 -30.61 -30.93 -14.71
C ALA A 14 -29.83 -29.64 -15.04
N ALA A 15 -30.11 -29.18 -16.26
CA ALA A 15 -30.11 -27.80 -16.77
C ALA A 15 -29.13 -26.77 -16.17
N ALA A 16 -28.20 -26.35 -17.03
CA ALA A 16 -27.51 -25.08 -16.92
C ALA A 16 -28.53 -23.92 -16.96
N ALA A 17 -28.70 -23.25 -15.82
CA ALA A 17 -29.26 -21.91 -15.75
C ALA A 17 -28.14 -20.95 -15.38
N VAL A 18 -27.62 -20.25 -16.40
CA VAL A 18 -26.75 -19.09 -16.24
C VAL A 18 -27.53 -18.03 -15.49
N SER A 19 -27.31 -17.93 -14.19
CA SER A 19 -27.70 -16.78 -13.40
C SER A 19 -26.43 -15.95 -13.18
N ALA A 20 -26.25 -14.97 -14.06
CA ALA A 20 -25.36 -13.85 -13.85
C ALA A 20 -25.88 -13.10 -12.61
N GLY A 21 -25.36 -13.47 -11.44
CA GLY A 21 -25.56 -12.72 -10.21
C GLY A 21 -24.89 -11.36 -10.38
N ALA A 22 -25.74 -10.33 -10.54
CA ALA A 22 -25.33 -8.94 -10.58
C ALA A 22 -24.53 -8.61 -9.30
N LEU A 23 -23.22 -8.42 -9.48
CA LEU A 23 -22.38 -7.73 -8.51
C LEU A 23 -22.76 -6.25 -8.55
N THR A 24 -23.78 -5.87 -7.78
CA THR A 24 -23.94 -4.48 -7.33
C THR A 24 -22.91 -4.21 -6.25
N ALA A 25 -21.64 -4.13 -6.65
CA ALA A 25 -20.70 -3.28 -5.95
C ALA A 25 -21.15 -1.85 -6.26
N CYS A 26 -21.64 -1.12 -5.26
CA CYS A 26 -21.84 0.33 -5.34
C CYS A 26 -20.47 1.00 -5.46
N GLY A 27 -19.87 0.89 -6.64
CA GLY A 27 -18.67 1.60 -7.06
C GLY A 27 -19.00 2.36 -8.32
N ILE A 28 -18.62 3.63 -8.36
CA ILE A 28 -18.67 4.48 -9.54
C ILE A 28 -17.85 3.83 -10.66
N PRO A 29 -18.46 3.35 -11.77
CA PRO A 29 -17.70 2.79 -12.89
C PRO A 29 -16.92 3.89 -13.60
N ALA A 30 -15.60 3.70 -13.74
CA ALA A 30 -14.76 4.52 -14.60
C ALA A 30 -14.78 3.94 -16.03
N PHE A 31 -14.86 4.81 -17.04
CA PHE A 31 -14.87 4.36 -18.43
C PHE A 31 -13.45 4.05 -18.92
N GLY A 32 -13.24 2.83 -19.43
CA GLY A 32 -12.10 2.50 -20.28
C GLY A 32 -12.33 3.07 -21.68
N GLU A 33 -11.31 3.72 -22.24
CA GLU A 33 -11.39 4.41 -23.52
C GLU A 33 -11.79 3.49 -24.67
N ARG A 34 -12.96 3.74 -25.27
CA ARG A 34 -13.16 3.69 -26.73
C ARG A 34 -14.41 4.47 -27.13
N GLU A 35 -14.18 5.38 -28.08
CA GLU A 35 -15.09 6.20 -28.89
C GLU A 35 -15.73 7.47 -28.30
N ALA A 36 -15.11 8.62 -28.59
CA ALA A 36 -15.67 9.65 -29.50
C ALA A 36 -14.50 10.47 -30.08
N GLY A 37 -14.54 10.79 -31.38
CA GLY A 37 -13.41 11.36 -32.10
C GLY A 37 -12.91 12.73 -31.61
N GLY A 38 -11.59 12.92 -31.69
CA GLY A 38 -10.99 14.23 -31.99
C GLY A 38 -10.52 15.08 -30.82
N ARG A 39 -9.52 14.61 -30.06
CA ARG A 39 -8.35 15.37 -29.52
C ARG A 39 -7.65 14.50 -28.45
N GLY A 40 -6.34 14.30 -28.59
CA GLY A 40 -5.51 13.60 -27.58
C GLY A 40 -5.46 14.35 -26.24
N PRO A 41 -4.68 13.88 -25.25
CA PRO A 41 -4.52 14.57 -23.96
C PRO A 41 -4.16 16.06 -24.12
N LEU A 42 -4.50 16.89 -23.13
CA LEU A 42 -4.04 18.27 -23.11
C LEU A 42 -2.52 18.30 -22.95
N PRO A 43 -1.78 19.00 -23.83
CA PRO A 43 -0.33 19.08 -23.73
C PRO A 43 0.11 19.94 -22.54
N PRO A 44 1.35 19.77 -22.05
CA PRO A 44 1.96 20.66 -21.08
C PRO A 44 1.84 22.13 -21.52
N GLY A 45 1.52 23.02 -20.59
CA GLY A 45 1.38 24.46 -20.83
C GLY A 45 0.07 24.90 -21.48
N ALA A 46 -0.91 24.01 -21.67
CA ALA A 46 -2.25 24.41 -22.07
C ALA A 46 -2.85 25.44 -21.08
N GLU A 47 -3.39 26.55 -21.60
CA GLU A 47 -4.00 27.60 -20.78
C GLU A 47 -5.26 27.07 -20.07
N ALA A 48 -5.30 27.22 -18.75
CA ALA A 48 -6.43 26.76 -17.94
C ALA A 48 -7.72 27.54 -18.26
N GLU A 49 -8.85 26.83 -18.42
CA GLU A 49 -10.18 27.43 -18.58
C GLU A 49 -10.56 28.36 -17.40
N CYS A 50 -10.00 28.09 -16.22
CA CYS A 50 -10.22 28.82 -14.98
C CYS A 50 -8.92 29.40 -14.39
N ALA A 51 -8.15 30.17 -15.17
CA ALA A 51 -6.81 30.66 -14.83
C ALA A 51 -6.66 31.43 -13.49
N LYS A 52 -7.75 31.94 -12.91
CA LYS A 52 -7.73 32.68 -11.62
C LYS A 52 -8.07 31.80 -10.40
N VAL A 53 -8.43 30.53 -10.60
CA VAL A 53 -8.79 29.62 -9.53
C VAL A 53 -7.54 28.83 -9.11
N PRO A 54 -7.15 28.84 -7.82
CA PRO A 54 -6.00 28.08 -7.38
C PRO A 54 -6.30 26.57 -7.33
N ALA A 55 -5.25 25.76 -7.38
CA ALA A 55 -5.32 24.35 -7.02
C ALA A 55 -5.74 24.18 -5.55
N PRO A 56 -6.44 23.08 -5.20
CA PRO A 56 -6.74 22.78 -3.81
C PRO A 56 -5.45 22.51 -3.03
N GLY A 57 -5.29 23.21 -1.91
CA GLY A 57 -4.14 23.04 -1.03
C GLY A 57 -4.10 21.68 -0.31
N ASP A 58 -3.09 21.51 0.52
CA ASP A 58 -3.06 20.37 1.44
C ASP A 58 -4.18 20.48 2.49
N SER A 59 -4.70 19.33 2.92
CA SER A 59 -5.73 19.26 3.95
C SER A 59 -5.75 17.90 4.64
N ARG A 60 -6.41 17.83 5.80
CA ARG A 60 -6.65 16.58 6.55
C ARG A 60 -7.48 15.53 5.78
N HIS A 61 -8.11 15.93 4.67
CA HIS A 61 -8.93 15.05 3.83
C HIS A 61 -8.08 14.27 2.82
N ARG A 62 -6.82 14.68 2.59
CA ARG A 62 -5.85 13.89 1.84
C ARG A 62 -5.21 12.85 2.75
N GLN A 63 -5.50 11.58 2.52
CA GLN A 63 -5.16 10.49 3.43
C GLN A 63 -4.73 9.23 2.67
N VAL A 64 -3.69 8.57 3.14
CA VAL A 64 -3.40 7.18 2.80
C VAL A 64 -4.39 6.29 3.53
N ARG A 65 -5.09 5.44 2.80
CA ARG A 65 -6.00 4.43 3.35
C ARG A 65 -5.69 3.12 2.66
N GLY A 66 -5.03 2.21 3.37
CA GLY A 66 -4.59 0.97 2.75
C GLY A 66 -4.61 -0.24 3.65
N MET A 67 -4.29 -1.39 3.07
CA MET A 67 -4.20 -2.66 3.79
C MET A 67 -3.01 -3.47 3.27
N TRP A 68 -2.36 -4.21 4.17
CA TRP A 68 -1.36 -5.19 3.78
C TRP A 68 -2.04 -6.47 3.28
N ILE A 69 -1.55 -6.97 2.16
CA ILE A 69 -1.88 -8.29 1.59
C ILE A 69 -0.62 -9.16 1.74
N ALA A 70 -0.54 -9.86 2.86
CA ALA A 70 0.55 -10.77 3.19
C ALA A 70 0.41 -12.08 2.42
N THR A 71 1.53 -12.53 1.85
CA THR A 71 1.56 -13.76 1.04
C THR A 71 2.32 -14.91 1.68
N VAL A 72 3.20 -14.60 2.63
CA VAL A 72 3.87 -15.61 3.46
C VAL A 72 2.84 -16.49 4.17
N GLY A 73 2.97 -17.81 4.04
CA GLY A 73 2.02 -18.76 4.64
C GLY A 73 0.61 -18.70 4.07
N GLY A 74 0.36 -17.94 3.00
CA GLY A 74 -0.97 -17.70 2.47
C GLY A 74 -1.90 -16.94 3.43
N ILE A 75 -1.35 -16.06 4.29
CA ILE A 75 -2.13 -15.31 5.29
C ILE A 75 -3.33 -14.61 4.66
N ASP A 76 -3.11 -13.79 3.63
CA ASP A 76 -4.18 -13.13 2.89
C ASP A 76 -4.40 -13.73 1.50
N TRP A 77 -3.29 -13.96 0.80
CA TRP A 77 -3.30 -14.43 -0.58
C TRP A 77 -2.08 -15.35 -0.86
N PRO A 78 -2.21 -16.44 -1.63
CA PRO A 78 -3.45 -16.95 -2.23
C PRO A 78 -4.32 -17.76 -1.26
N GLY A 79 -3.87 -17.97 -0.02
CA GLY A 79 -4.52 -18.84 0.96
C GLY A 79 -4.60 -20.28 0.46
N ASP A 80 -5.80 -20.83 0.44
CA ASP A 80 -6.12 -22.18 -0.04
C ASP A 80 -6.38 -22.27 -1.55
N ALA A 81 -6.20 -21.18 -2.32
CA ALA A 81 -6.44 -21.18 -3.76
C ALA A 81 -5.35 -21.96 -4.53
N ASP A 82 -5.76 -23.02 -5.22
CA ASP A 82 -4.91 -24.03 -5.84
C ASP A 82 -4.75 -23.89 -7.38
N SER A 83 -5.43 -22.90 -7.98
CA SER A 83 -5.40 -22.65 -9.41
C SER A 83 -5.27 -21.15 -9.72
N ALA A 84 -4.66 -20.82 -10.87
CA ALA A 84 -4.52 -19.42 -11.30
C ALA A 84 -5.87 -18.68 -11.35
N ALA A 85 -6.96 -19.34 -11.77
CA ALA A 85 -8.28 -18.73 -11.79
C ALA A 85 -8.81 -18.42 -10.38
N ALA A 86 -8.66 -19.36 -9.43
CA ALA A 86 -9.07 -19.15 -8.04
C ALA A 86 -8.23 -18.06 -7.35
N GLN A 87 -6.92 -18.05 -7.62
CA GLN A 87 -5.98 -17.04 -7.15
C GLN A 87 -6.35 -15.64 -7.63
N LYS A 88 -6.58 -15.48 -8.94
CA LYS A 88 -7.03 -14.22 -9.54
C LYS A 88 -8.33 -13.73 -8.93
N LYS A 89 -9.33 -14.62 -8.81
CA LYS A 89 -10.63 -14.31 -8.20
C LYS A 89 -10.52 -13.91 -6.73
N ARG A 90 -9.59 -14.50 -5.97
CA ARG A 90 -9.38 -14.15 -4.56
C ARG A 90 -8.75 -12.77 -4.43
N TYR A 91 -7.73 -12.49 -5.25
CA TYR A 91 -7.07 -11.19 -5.24
C TYR A 91 -8.05 -10.06 -5.57
N THR A 92 -8.86 -10.20 -6.62
CA THR A 92 -9.85 -9.18 -6.98
C THR A 92 -10.88 -8.94 -5.89
N ARG A 93 -11.32 -9.98 -5.16
CA ARG A 93 -12.21 -9.80 -3.99
C ARG A 93 -11.58 -8.97 -2.87
N LEU A 94 -10.27 -9.12 -2.62
CA LEU A 94 -9.58 -8.27 -1.65
C LEU A 94 -9.56 -6.82 -2.15
N LEU A 95 -9.28 -6.58 -3.42
CA LEU A 95 -9.31 -5.22 -3.97
C LEU A 95 -10.72 -4.60 -3.95
N ASP A 96 -11.76 -5.40 -4.23
CA ASP A 96 -13.16 -4.96 -4.11
C ASP A 96 -13.50 -4.61 -2.65
N THR A 97 -12.92 -5.35 -1.68
CA THR A 97 -13.03 -5.02 -0.25
C THR A 97 -12.38 -3.66 0.04
N ALA A 98 -11.16 -3.42 -0.44
CA ALA A 98 -10.47 -2.13 -0.30
C ALA A 98 -11.34 -0.98 -0.85
N ARG A 99 -11.93 -1.16 -2.04
CA ARG A 99 -12.83 -0.17 -2.63
C ARG A 99 -14.09 0.08 -1.81
N SER A 100 -14.72 -0.97 -1.29
CA SER A 100 -15.91 -0.80 -0.43
C SER A 100 -15.63 -0.13 0.91
N MET A 101 -14.35 -0.07 1.30
CA MET A 101 -13.83 0.64 2.47
C MET A 101 -13.34 2.06 2.14
N ASN A 102 -13.49 2.54 0.90
CA ASN A 102 -12.90 3.81 0.42
C ASN A 102 -11.38 3.91 0.65
N MET A 103 -10.68 2.78 0.48
CA MET A 103 -9.22 2.72 0.48
C MET A 103 -8.66 3.10 -0.90
N ASN A 104 -7.42 3.60 -0.92
CA ASN A 104 -6.71 4.07 -2.11
C ASN A 104 -5.34 3.41 -2.32
N ALA A 105 -4.90 2.50 -1.43
CA ALA A 105 -3.64 1.78 -1.58
C ALA A 105 -3.71 0.33 -1.08
N VAL A 106 -2.91 -0.56 -1.67
CA VAL A 106 -2.66 -1.93 -1.21
C VAL A 106 -1.16 -2.21 -1.14
N PHE A 107 -0.73 -2.84 -0.05
CA PHE A 107 0.67 -3.15 0.24
C PHE A 107 0.86 -4.66 0.10
N VAL A 108 1.37 -5.11 -1.05
CA VAL A 108 1.29 -6.52 -1.44
C VAL A 108 2.66 -7.18 -1.33
N GLN A 109 2.75 -8.24 -0.53
CA GLN A 109 4.01 -8.96 -0.32
C GLN A 109 4.39 -9.76 -1.57
N ILE A 110 5.34 -9.25 -2.33
CA ILE A 110 5.83 -9.89 -3.56
C ILE A 110 7.15 -10.64 -3.38
N ARG A 111 7.84 -10.40 -2.25
CA ARG A 111 9.05 -11.11 -1.86
C ARG A 111 9.02 -11.48 -0.37
N PRO A 112 8.37 -12.58 0.02
CA PRO A 112 8.24 -12.97 1.42
C PRO A 112 9.50 -13.64 2.01
N ASN A 113 10.12 -14.58 1.30
CA ASN A 113 11.21 -15.43 1.83
C ASN A 113 12.29 -15.70 0.75
N SER A 114 12.96 -14.65 0.24
CA SER A 114 13.95 -14.77 -0.86
C SER A 114 13.42 -15.55 -2.07
N ASP A 115 12.17 -15.30 -2.40
CA ASP A 115 11.43 -15.87 -3.50
C ASP A 115 10.48 -14.82 -4.09
N ALA A 116 10.08 -14.99 -5.34
CA ALA A 116 9.43 -13.94 -6.11
C ALA A 116 8.00 -14.30 -6.53
N PHE A 117 7.11 -13.31 -6.46
CA PHE A 117 5.76 -13.35 -7.07
C PHE A 117 5.77 -12.75 -8.47
N TYR A 118 6.90 -12.86 -9.15
CA TYR A 118 7.16 -12.36 -10.50
C TYR A 118 8.30 -13.18 -11.11
N ASP A 119 8.50 -13.08 -12.43
CA ASP A 119 9.60 -13.75 -13.11
C ASP A 119 10.92 -13.01 -12.86
N SER A 120 11.64 -13.45 -11.83
CA SER A 120 12.91 -12.86 -11.40
C SER A 120 14.11 -13.63 -11.97
N PRO A 121 15.14 -12.95 -12.50
CA PRO A 121 16.40 -13.60 -12.85
C PRO A 121 17.27 -13.90 -11.62
N TYR A 122 16.94 -13.33 -10.45
CA TYR A 122 17.74 -13.43 -9.23
C TYR A 122 17.22 -14.51 -8.27
N GLU A 123 15.89 -14.63 -8.14
CA GLU A 123 15.24 -15.46 -7.13
C GLU A 123 14.18 -16.40 -7.73
N PRO A 124 13.97 -17.59 -7.14
CA PRO A 124 12.99 -18.54 -7.65
C PRO A 124 11.55 -18.06 -7.43
N TRP A 125 10.62 -18.56 -8.24
CA TRP A 125 9.18 -18.43 -7.98
C TRP A 125 8.82 -18.86 -6.56
N SER A 126 7.92 -18.12 -5.92
CA SER A 126 7.52 -18.42 -4.56
C SER A 126 6.74 -19.72 -4.42
N GLN A 127 7.10 -20.48 -3.39
CA GLN A 127 6.35 -21.68 -3.01
C GLN A 127 4.90 -21.39 -2.62
N TRP A 128 4.60 -20.16 -2.19
CA TRP A 128 3.26 -19.79 -1.75
C TRP A 128 2.25 -19.71 -2.90
N ILE A 129 2.73 -19.64 -4.16
CA ILE A 129 1.83 -19.61 -5.33
C ILE A 129 1.47 -21.04 -5.78
N THR A 130 2.41 -21.97 -5.75
CA THR A 130 2.25 -23.30 -6.39
C THR A 130 2.42 -24.48 -5.43
N GLY A 131 2.74 -24.21 -4.16
CA GLY A 131 3.17 -25.20 -3.17
C GLY A 131 4.62 -25.67 -3.33
N THR A 132 5.36 -25.21 -4.34
CA THR A 132 6.74 -25.67 -4.61
C THR A 132 7.62 -24.51 -5.07
N GLN A 133 8.71 -24.22 -4.34
CA GLN A 133 9.61 -23.13 -4.69
C GLN A 133 10.29 -23.36 -6.04
N GLY A 134 10.30 -22.33 -6.89
CA GLY A 134 10.88 -22.34 -8.23
C GLY A 134 9.98 -22.95 -9.32
N LYS A 135 8.78 -23.42 -8.97
CA LYS A 135 7.79 -23.87 -9.96
C LYS A 135 7.03 -22.67 -10.51
N ASP A 136 7.09 -22.51 -11.82
CA ASP A 136 6.35 -21.49 -12.57
C ASP A 136 4.83 -21.66 -12.39
N PRO A 137 4.09 -20.60 -12.00
CA PRO A 137 2.64 -20.65 -11.84
C PRO A 137 1.85 -20.63 -13.16
N GLY A 138 2.51 -20.44 -14.31
CA GLY A 138 1.90 -20.42 -15.64
C GLY A 138 1.23 -19.08 -16.02
N TYR A 139 1.48 -18.02 -15.25
CA TYR A 139 1.03 -16.66 -15.58
C TYR A 139 1.89 -15.61 -14.87
N ASP A 140 1.94 -14.38 -15.41
CA ASP A 140 2.58 -13.25 -14.73
C ASP A 140 1.70 -12.76 -13.57
N VAL A 141 2.10 -13.16 -12.36
CA VAL A 141 1.38 -12.87 -11.11
C VAL A 141 1.40 -11.37 -10.80
N LEU A 142 2.57 -10.74 -10.85
CA LEU A 142 2.74 -9.33 -10.49
C LEU A 142 2.07 -8.40 -11.51
N ALA A 143 2.21 -8.67 -12.82
CA ALA A 143 1.53 -7.87 -13.83
C ALA A 143 -0.01 -7.95 -13.69
N PHE A 144 -0.54 -9.14 -13.37
CA PHE A 144 -1.97 -9.29 -13.05
C PHE A 144 -2.36 -8.48 -11.82
N MET A 145 -1.58 -8.56 -10.74
CA MET A 145 -1.88 -7.85 -9.49
C MET A 145 -1.90 -6.33 -9.66
N LEU A 146 -0.94 -5.79 -10.41
CA LEU A 146 -0.84 -4.37 -10.74
C LEU A 146 -2.03 -3.90 -11.56
N LYS A 147 -2.32 -4.62 -12.66
CA LYS A 147 -3.43 -4.30 -13.55
C LYS A 147 -4.74 -4.19 -12.78
N GLU A 148 -5.04 -5.16 -11.91
CA GLU A 148 -6.30 -5.18 -11.17
C GLU A 148 -6.38 -4.10 -10.07
N ALA A 149 -5.25 -3.74 -9.46
CA ALA A 149 -5.16 -2.65 -8.48
C ALA A 149 -5.40 -1.29 -9.17
N HIS A 150 -4.66 -1.00 -10.24
CA HIS A 150 -4.78 0.24 -10.99
C HIS A 150 -6.14 0.41 -11.67
N ALA A 151 -6.75 -0.68 -12.14
CA ALA A 151 -8.12 -0.66 -12.68
C ALA A 151 -9.17 -0.18 -11.66
N ARG A 152 -8.85 -0.28 -10.36
CA ARG A 152 -9.68 0.20 -9.24
C ARG A 152 -9.17 1.52 -8.66
N ASN A 153 -8.20 2.17 -9.30
CA ASN A 153 -7.46 3.31 -8.76
C ASN A 153 -6.95 3.06 -7.32
N LEU A 154 -6.33 1.90 -7.11
CA LEU A 154 -5.57 1.59 -5.91
C LEU A 154 -4.09 1.67 -6.24
N GLU A 155 -3.32 2.39 -5.44
CA GLU A 155 -1.86 2.30 -5.50
C GLU A 155 -1.38 0.91 -5.07
N PHE A 156 -0.36 0.42 -5.75
CA PHE A 156 0.30 -0.84 -5.49
C PHE A 156 1.69 -0.57 -4.90
N HIS A 157 1.80 -0.84 -3.60
CA HIS A 157 3.05 -0.77 -2.87
C HIS A 157 3.66 -2.18 -2.84
N ALA A 158 4.73 -2.39 -3.60
CA ALA A 158 5.41 -3.67 -3.69
C ALA A 158 6.19 -3.94 -2.40
N TRP A 159 5.76 -4.93 -1.63
CA TRP A 159 6.34 -5.26 -0.33
C TRP A 159 7.37 -6.38 -0.43
N PHE A 160 8.57 -6.10 0.08
CA PHE A 160 9.70 -7.02 0.16
C PHE A 160 10.13 -7.23 1.61
N ASN A 161 10.44 -8.48 1.97
CA ASN A 161 11.27 -8.77 3.13
C ASN A 161 12.72 -8.90 2.65
N PRO A 162 13.68 -8.09 3.13
CA PRO A 162 15.03 -8.04 2.56
C PRO A 162 15.89 -9.28 2.84
N TYR A 163 15.80 -9.88 4.03
CA TYR A 163 16.81 -10.85 4.50
C TYR A 163 16.27 -12.23 4.87
N ARG A 164 14.96 -12.42 5.01
CA ARG A 164 14.40 -13.74 5.30
C ARG A 164 14.57 -14.66 4.09
N VAL A 165 15.12 -15.85 4.32
CA VAL A 165 15.32 -16.89 3.28
C VAL A 165 14.29 -18.00 3.40
N SER A 166 14.02 -18.48 4.62
CA SER A 166 13.10 -19.60 4.81
C SER A 166 12.58 -19.67 6.23
N ARG A 167 11.38 -20.24 6.38
CA ARG A 167 10.78 -20.55 7.69
C ARG A 167 11.20 -21.92 8.24
N GLN A 168 12.01 -22.64 7.48
CA GLN A 168 12.59 -23.93 7.87
C GLN A 168 14.13 -23.86 7.72
N GLY A 169 14.85 -24.65 8.51
CA GLY A 169 16.30 -24.50 8.70
C GLY A 169 17.21 -25.32 7.78
N ASP A 170 16.69 -26.01 6.76
CA ASP A 170 17.45 -26.86 5.84
C ASP A 170 17.59 -26.21 4.46
N VAL A 171 18.79 -25.71 4.17
CA VAL A 171 19.11 -25.03 2.90
C VAL A 171 18.94 -25.94 1.67
N ASN A 172 19.04 -27.27 1.84
CA ASN A 172 18.93 -28.22 0.73
C ASN A 172 17.48 -28.41 0.27
N LYS A 173 16.50 -28.03 1.08
CA LYS A 173 15.08 -28.02 0.72
C LYS A 173 14.69 -26.82 -0.15
N LEU A 174 15.57 -25.83 -0.27
CA LEU A 174 15.36 -24.70 -1.18
C LEU A 174 15.53 -25.15 -2.63
N SER A 175 14.89 -24.41 -3.54
CA SER A 175 15.08 -24.60 -4.98
C SER A 175 16.58 -24.58 -5.32
N PRO A 176 17.08 -25.44 -6.24
CA PRO A 176 18.45 -25.35 -6.75
C PRO A 176 18.82 -23.97 -7.32
N LYS A 177 17.82 -23.20 -7.77
CA LYS A 177 18.01 -21.82 -8.26
C LYS A 177 18.10 -20.78 -7.15
N SER A 178 17.78 -21.12 -5.89
CA SER A 178 17.84 -20.19 -4.77
C SER A 178 19.27 -19.65 -4.57
N PRO A 179 19.48 -18.32 -4.44
CA PRO A 179 20.79 -17.77 -4.11
C PRO A 179 21.33 -18.32 -2.78
N ALA A 180 20.48 -18.48 -1.76
CA ALA A 180 20.85 -19.09 -0.48
C ALA A 180 21.40 -20.51 -0.61
N ARG A 181 20.89 -21.30 -1.56
CA ARG A 181 21.40 -22.65 -1.81
C ARG A 181 22.70 -22.65 -2.61
N ARG A 182 22.88 -21.68 -3.52
CA ARG A 182 24.11 -21.50 -4.30
C ARG A 182 25.25 -20.88 -3.48
N HIS A 183 24.89 -20.07 -2.48
CA HIS A 183 25.80 -19.35 -1.59
C HIS A 183 25.45 -19.62 -0.13
N PRO A 184 25.66 -20.85 0.37
CA PRO A 184 25.36 -21.19 1.76
C PRO A 184 26.19 -20.36 2.77
N ASP A 185 27.32 -19.81 2.34
CA ASP A 185 28.15 -18.87 3.11
C ASP A 185 27.44 -17.54 3.41
N TRP A 186 26.39 -17.19 2.65
CA TRP A 186 25.56 -16.01 2.90
C TRP A 186 24.48 -16.23 3.96
N VAL A 187 24.23 -17.48 4.34
CA VAL A 187 23.06 -17.90 5.10
C VAL A 187 23.42 -18.16 6.56
N ARG A 188 22.53 -17.74 7.46
CA ARG A 188 22.53 -18.02 8.89
C ARG A 188 21.27 -18.77 9.26
N LYS A 189 21.44 -19.88 9.98
CA LYS A 189 20.33 -20.49 10.70
C LYS A 189 20.11 -19.72 11.98
N TYR A 190 18.91 -19.20 12.16
CA TYR A 190 18.50 -18.48 13.36
C TYR A 190 17.07 -18.89 13.69
N GLY A 191 16.86 -19.35 14.92
CA GLY A 191 15.61 -20.01 15.27
C GLY A 191 15.34 -21.25 14.42
N ALA A 192 14.09 -21.40 14.00
CA ALA A 192 13.66 -22.46 13.08
C ALA A 192 14.02 -22.20 11.61
N GLY A 193 14.41 -20.96 11.26
CA GLY A 193 14.50 -20.48 9.88
C GLY A 193 15.90 -20.27 9.36
N LEU A 194 15.96 -19.74 8.14
CA LEU A 194 17.16 -19.30 7.44
C LEU A 194 17.04 -17.81 7.10
N TRP A 195 18.15 -17.11 7.28
CA TRP A 195 18.28 -15.68 7.06
C TRP A 195 19.56 -15.40 6.28
N TYR A 196 19.55 -14.42 5.39
CA TYR A 196 20.79 -13.87 4.87
C TYR A 196 21.47 -13.01 5.94
N ASP A 197 22.80 -12.99 5.94
CA ASP A 197 23.61 -12.15 6.82
C ASP A 197 23.70 -10.71 6.25
N PRO A 198 23.06 -9.70 6.87
CA PRO A 198 23.10 -8.32 6.38
C PRO A 198 24.51 -7.71 6.36
N GLY A 199 25.44 -8.30 7.12
CA GLY A 199 26.84 -7.90 7.17
C GLY A 199 27.61 -8.12 5.89
N LEU A 200 27.13 -9.00 5.02
CA LEU A 200 27.79 -9.32 3.75
C LEU A 200 27.38 -8.33 2.65
N PRO A 201 28.35 -7.67 1.98
CA PRO A 201 28.05 -6.78 0.85
C PRO A 201 27.23 -7.45 -0.26
N GLN A 202 27.48 -8.73 -0.54
CA GLN A 202 26.79 -9.51 -1.57
C GLN A 202 25.30 -9.72 -1.25
N VAL A 203 24.95 -9.84 0.04
CA VAL A 203 23.56 -9.94 0.47
C VAL A 203 22.83 -8.62 0.26
N ARG A 204 23.48 -7.50 0.59
CA ARG A 204 22.91 -6.16 0.33
C ARG A 204 22.73 -5.92 -1.16
N ASP A 205 23.71 -6.30 -1.98
CA ASP A 205 23.62 -6.24 -3.44
C ASP A 205 22.47 -7.11 -4.01
N LEU A 206 22.28 -8.33 -3.50
CA LEU A 206 21.14 -9.18 -3.89
C LEU A 206 19.80 -8.52 -3.54
N ALA A 207 19.65 -7.97 -2.33
CA ALA A 207 18.43 -7.28 -1.91
C ALA A 207 18.17 -6.05 -2.80
N THR A 208 19.19 -5.23 -3.08
CA THR A 208 19.10 -4.10 -4.00
C THR A 208 18.70 -4.54 -5.40
N LYS A 209 19.31 -5.60 -5.95
CA LYS A 209 18.97 -6.14 -7.28
C LYS A 209 17.53 -6.63 -7.35
N ALA A 210 17.05 -7.33 -6.32
CA ALA A 210 15.67 -7.81 -6.28
C ALA A 210 14.65 -6.66 -6.32
N VAL A 211 14.89 -5.60 -5.54
CA VAL A 211 14.05 -4.39 -5.54
C VAL A 211 14.13 -3.67 -6.90
N MET A 212 15.33 -3.39 -7.40
CA MET A 212 15.50 -2.64 -8.65
C MET A 212 15.01 -3.40 -9.88
N ASP A 213 15.01 -4.74 -9.86
CA ASP A 213 14.37 -5.54 -10.91
C ASP A 213 12.87 -5.20 -11.04
N VAL A 214 12.19 -5.06 -9.90
CA VAL A 214 10.77 -4.70 -9.88
C VAL A 214 10.56 -3.25 -10.25
N VAL A 215 11.35 -2.33 -9.66
CA VAL A 215 11.27 -0.90 -9.97
C VAL A 215 11.44 -0.65 -11.46
N THR A 216 12.38 -1.31 -12.12
CA THR A 216 12.64 -1.08 -13.54
C THR A 216 11.58 -1.72 -14.46
N LYS A 217 11.12 -2.93 -14.16
CA LYS A 217 10.21 -3.70 -15.03
C LYS A 217 8.73 -3.38 -14.88
N TYR A 218 8.29 -2.99 -13.68
CA TYR A 218 6.86 -2.92 -13.35
C TYR A 218 6.43 -1.50 -12.98
N ASP A 219 5.16 -1.16 -13.25
CA ASP A 219 4.54 0.12 -12.88
C ASP A 219 4.05 0.10 -11.43
N ILE A 220 4.96 -0.09 -10.48
CA ILE A 220 4.64 0.04 -9.06
C ILE A 220 4.50 1.53 -8.68
N ASP A 221 3.72 1.80 -7.63
CA ASP A 221 3.57 3.14 -7.06
C ASP A 221 4.58 3.39 -5.92
N ALA A 222 4.97 2.32 -5.21
CA ALA A 222 5.97 2.39 -4.16
C ALA A 222 6.68 1.05 -3.92
N VAL A 223 7.89 1.13 -3.37
CA VAL A 223 8.60 0.06 -2.68
C VAL A 223 8.27 0.14 -1.19
N HIS A 224 8.02 -1.01 -0.56
CA HIS A 224 7.71 -1.13 0.86
C HIS A 224 8.53 -2.22 1.53
N PHE A 225 9.20 -1.91 2.65
CA PHE A 225 9.70 -2.95 3.56
C PHE A 225 8.87 -2.99 4.85
N ASP A 226 8.71 -4.17 5.43
CA ASP A 226 8.15 -4.36 6.77
C ASP A 226 9.23 -4.24 7.86
N ASP A 227 9.02 -4.91 8.98
CA ASP A 227 9.76 -4.75 10.23
C ASP A 227 10.93 -5.73 10.40
N TYR A 228 11.20 -6.58 9.40
CA TYR A 228 12.27 -7.59 9.47
C TYR A 228 13.54 -7.12 8.79
N PHE A 229 14.53 -6.76 9.61
CA PHE A 229 15.90 -6.49 9.19
C PHE A 229 16.80 -7.64 9.65
N TYR A 230 17.50 -7.49 10.78
CA TYR A 230 17.90 -8.67 11.53
C TYR A 230 16.65 -9.35 12.09
N PRO A 231 16.68 -10.68 12.29
CA PRO A 231 15.56 -11.39 12.90
C PRO A 231 15.26 -10.84 14.29
N TYR A 232 13.99 -10.85 14.67
CA TYR A 232 13.57 -10.63 16.04
C TYR A 232 14.31 -11.58 16.98
N PRO A 233 14.72 -11.13 18.18
CA PRO A 233 15.42 -12.00 19.12
C PRO A 233 14.64 -13.26 19.45
N GLU A 234 15.30 -14.40 19.26
CA GLU A 234 14.93 -15.72 19.76
C GLU A 234 16.04 -16.22 20.71
N ASP A 235 16.23 -17.54 20.83
CA ASP A 235 17.31 -18.11 21.62
C ASP A 235 18.67 -17.94 20.92
N GLY A 236 19.51 -17.06 21.48
CA GLY A 236 20.90 -16.84 21.04
C GLY A 236 21.11 -15.58 20.20
N ASP A 237 22.38 -15.21 20.01
CA ASP A 237 22.76 -14.09 19.14
C ASP A 237 22.77 -14.50 17.66
N PHE A 238 22.56 -13.53 16.76
CA PHE A 238 22.64 -13.78 15.33
C PHE A 238 24.08 -14.19 14.94
N PRO A 239 24.30 -15.34 14.27
CA PRO A 239 25.63 -15.91 14.12
C PRO A 239 26.45 -15.27 12.99
N ASP A 240 26.74 -13.97 13.10
CA ASP A 240 27.47 -13.17 12.12
C ASP A 240 28.95 -12.93 12.46
N ASP A 241 29.54 -13.76 13.34
CA ASP A 241 30.93 -13.58 13.81
C ASP A 241 31.95 -13.48 12.66
N ALA A 242 31.80 -14.33 11.64
CA ALA A 242 32.70 -14.32 10.49
C ALA A 242 32.58 -13.02 9.67
N ALA A 243 31.35 -12.56 9.42
CA ALA A 243 31.10 -11.31 8.71
C ALA A 243 31.55 -10.10 9.53
N TYR A 244 31.30 -10.10 10.84
CA TYR A 244 31.77 -9.05 11.75
C TYR A 244 33.30 -9.00 11.82
N LYS A 245 33.99 -10.15 11.86
CA LYS A 245 35.46 -10.18 11.81
C LYS A 245 36.00 -9.62 10.50
N ALA A 246 35.35 -9.92 9.38
CA ALA A 246 35.79 -9.50 8.05
C ALA A 246 35.48 -8.02 7.76
N TYR A 247 34.30 -7.53 8.16
CA TYR A 247 33.75 -6.24 7.73
C TYR A 247 33.43 -5.27 8.88
N GLY A 248 33.62 -5.68 10.14
CA GLY A 248 33.29 -4.89 11.33
C GLY A 248 34.16 -3.65 11.50
N GLY A 249 35.42 -3.69 11.07
CA GLY A 249 36.30 -2.52 11.04
C GLY A 249 36.52 -1.85 12.41
N GLY A 250 36.47 -2.62 13.51
CA GLY A 250 36.65 -2.11 14.88
C GLY A 250 35.43 -1.39 15.48
N MET A 251 34.33 -1.25 14.72
CA MET A 251 33.06 -0.71 15.21
C MET A 251 32.43 -1.68 16.23
N LYS A 252 31.71 -1.18 17.24
CA LYS A 252 30.90 -2.05 18.12
C LYS A 252 29.91 -2.85 17.28
N ARG A 253 29.75 -4.15 17.56
CA ARG A 253 28.90 -5.04 16.75
C ARG A 253 27.50 -4.50 16.49
N ALA A 254 26.82 -3.97 17.51
CA ALA A 254 25.48 -3.40 17.34
C ALA A 254 25.46 -2.19 16.38
N ASP A 255 26.47 -1.31 16.46
CA ASP A 255 26.61 -0.17 15.54
C ASP A 255 26.91 -0.65 14.12
N TRP A 256 27.71 -1.71 13.97
CA TRP A 256 28.02 -2.32 12.68
C TRP A 256 26.77 -2.95 12.05
N ARG A 257 25.97 -3.68 12.84
CA ARG A 257 24.68 -4.24 12.39
C ARG A 257 23.74 -3.14 11.90
N ARG A 258 23.58 -2.04 12.66
CA ARG A 258 22.80 -0.86 12.22
C ARG A 258 23.36 -0.25 10.94
N LYS A 259 24.67 -0.05 10.84
CA LYS A 259 25.32 0.48 9.63
C LYS A 259 25.04 -0.39 8.40
N ASN A 260 24.99 -1.71 8.54
CA ASN A 260 24.68 -2.61 7.42
C ASN A 260 23.26 -2.40 6.90
N VAL A 261 22.29 -2.25 7.81
CA VAL A 261 20.89 -1.94 7.46
C VAL A 261 20.80 -0.55 6.84
N ASP A 262 21.41 0.46 7.48
CA ASP A 262 21.45 1.84 6.98
C ASP A 262 21.99 1.91 5.55
N THR A 263 23.06 1.17 5.26
CA THR A 263 23.68 1.13 3.91
C THR A 263 22.69 0.62 2.86
N LEU A 264 21.85 -0.37 3.20
CA LEU A 264 20.82 -0.85 2.27
C LEU A 264 19.73 0.20 2.08
N VAL A 265 19.24 0.80 3.17
CA VAL A 265 18.15 1.78 3.14
C VAL A 265 18.55 3.03 2.36
N GLU A 266 19.71 3.62 2.66
CA GLU A 266 20.26 4.78 1.95
C GLU A 266 20.44 4.48 0.46
N SER A 267 21.09 3.35 0.13
CA SER A 267 21.35 3.00 -1.27
C SER A 267 20.07 2.72 -2.07
N LEU A 268 19.06 2.11 -1.46
CA LEU A 268 17.76 1.91 -2.10
C LEU A 268 17.04 3.23 -2.33
N SER A 269 17.03 4.12 -1.33
CA SER A 269 16.46 5.46 -1.46
C SER A 269 17.02 6.16 -2.70
N GLU A 270 18.34 6.22 -2.85
CA GLU A 270 18.97 6.87 -4.01
C GLU A 270 18.60 6.18 -5.33
N LYS A 271 18.80 4.86 -5.41
CA LYS A 271 18.62 4.10 -6.66
C LYS A 271 17.18 4.07 -7.15
N ILE A 272 16.21 4.03 -6.25
CA ILE A 272 14.78 4.03 -6.60
C ILE A 272 14.43 5.37 -7.26
N HIS A 273 14.78 6.49 -6.61
CA HIS A 273 14.48 7.83 -7.12
C HIS A 273 15.26 8.18 -8.39
N ASP A 274 16.50 7.71 -8.53
CA ASP A 274 17.27 7.85 -9.77
C ASP A 274 16.61 7.11 -10.96
N ALA A 275 15.99 5.96 -10.70
CA ALA A 275 15.37 5.15 -11.75
C ALA A 275 13.94 5.62 -12.08
N LYS A 276 13.14 5.94 -11.06
CA LYS A 276 11.75 6.39 -11.18
C LYS A 276 11.44 7.38 -10.05
N PRO A 277 11.59 8.70 -10.28
CA PRO A 277 11.43 9.74 -9.24
C PRO A 277 10.07 9.73 -8.53
N TRP A 278 9.03 9.18 -9.16
CA TRP A 278 7.69 9.08 -8.57
C TRP A 278 7.44 7.81 -7.74
N VAL A 279 8.35 6.84 -7.75
CA VAL A 279 8.20 5.61 -6.96
C VAL A 279 8.71 5.89 -5.55
N ARG A 280 7.80 5.85 -4.59
CA ARG A 280 8.13 6.08 -3.18
C ARG A 280 8.86 4.89 -2.56
N PHE A 281 9.71 5.14 -1.60
CA PHE A 281 10.31 4.17 -0.70
C PHE A 281 9.85 4.41 0.74
N GLY A 282 9.23 3.39 1.34
CA GLY A 282 8.85 3.49 2.74
C GLY A 282 8.95 2.18 3.49
N ILE A 283 8.92 2.31 4.81
CA ILE A 283 9.18 1.21 5.74
C ILE A 283 8.12 1.20 6.84
N SER A 284 7.63 0.00 7.17
CA SER A 284 6.75 -0.28 8.31
C SER A 284 7.53 -0.94 9.45
N PRO A 285 8.20 -0.17 10.32
CA PRO A 285 9.02 -0.73 11.38
C PRO A 285 8.18 -1.18 12.58
N PHE A 286 8.81 -1.91 13.50
CA PHE A 286 8.25 -2.12 14.83
C PHE A 286 7.85 -0.79 15.48
N GLY A 287 6.72 -0.78 16.21
CA GLY A 287 6.12 0.46 16.71
C GLY A 287 6.92 1.23 17.76
N VAL A 288 7.98 0.64 18.31
CA VAL A 288 8.89 1.28 19.29
C VAL A 288 10.31 1.32 18.71
N TRP A 289 10.84 2.51 18.45
CA TRP A 289 12.24 2.69 18.05
C TRP A 289 13.18 2.38 19.22
N ARG A 290 13.02 3.11 20.32
CA ARG A 290 13.69 2.89 21.61
C ARG A 290 12.75 3.30 22.75
N ASN A 291 12.87 2.63 23.88
CA ASN A 291 12.22 3.01 25.13
C ASN A 291 12.97 4.21 25.75
N LYS A 292 12.24 5.08 26.43
CA LYS A 292 12.79 6.25 27.15
C LYS A 292 13.86 5.88 28.19
N THR A 293 13.79 4.66 28.73
CA THR A 293 14.77 4.10 29.68
C THR A 293 16.11 3.75 29.04
N SER A 294 16.12 3.45 27.74
CA SER A 294 17.32 3.13 26.98
C SER A 294 17.92 4.38 26.34
N ASP A 295 17.07 5.34 25.96
CA ASP A 295 17.44 6.59 25.32
C ASP A 295 16.46 7.70 25.75
N PRO A 296 16.90 8.86 26.27
CA PRO A 296 15.99 9.95 26.63
C PRO A 296 15.10 10.47 25.49
N ALA A 297 15.52 10.28 24.22
CA ALA A 297 14.72 10.62 23.04
C ALA A 297 13.72 9.51 22.65
N GLY A 298 13.77 8.35 23.30
CA GLY A 298 12.85 7.24 23.09
C GLY A 298 11.43 7.52 23.58
N SER A 299 10.49 6.69 23.14
CA SER A 299 9.09 6.77 23.54
C SER A 299 8.89 6.28 24.98
N PRO A 300 7.88 6.77 25.72
CA PRO A 300 7.60 6.37 27.10
C PRO A 300 6.96 4.97 27.17
N THR A 301 7.71 3.96 26.75
CA THR A 301 7.31 2.56 26.63
C THR A 301 8.26 1.61 27.36
N ARG A 302 7.86 0.34 27.44
CA ARG A 302 8.63 -0.80 27.95
C ARG A 302 8.34 -2.00 27.06
N ALA A 303 8.88 -1.99 25.85
CA ALA A 303 8.70 -3.04 24.86
C ALA A 303 10.04 -3.39 24.18
N LEU A 304 10.01 -4.32 23.24
CA LEU A 304 11.07 -4.50 22.25
C LEU A 304 11.39 -3.17 21.55
N GLN A 305 12.62 -3.00 21.05
CA GLN A 305 13.12 -1.75 20.48
C GLN A 305 13.73 -2.02 19.11
N SER A 306 13.19 -1.40 18.06
CA SER A 306 13.68 -1.65 16.70
C SER A 306 15.17 -1.35 16.54
N TYR A 307 15.67 -0.31 17.22
CA TYR A 307 17.06 0.12 17.17
C TYR A 307 18.04 -0.88 17.79
N ASP A 308 17.63 -1.49 18.91
CA ASP A 308 18.49 -2.33 19.73
C ASP A 308 18.37 -3.81 19.32
N ASP A 309 17.16 -4.28 19.04
CA ASP A 309 16.83 -5.70 18.93
C ASP A 309 16.82 -6.22 17.48
N VAL A 310 16.48 -5.37 16.50
CA VAL A 310 16.52 -5.72 15.06
C VAL A 310 17.38 -4.76 14.23
N TYR A 311 18.12 -3.88 14.90
CA TYR A 311 19.10 -2.94 14.32
C TYR A 311 18.53 -2.00 13.25
N ALA A 312 17.27 -1.59 13.42
CA ALA A 312 16.55 -0.65 12.56
C ALA A 312 16.51 0.75 13.19
N ASP A 313 17.38 1.66 12.71
CA ASP A 313 17.46 3.05 13.19
C ASP A 313 16.52 3.99 12.41
N THR A 314 15.22 3.74 12.56
CA THR A 314 14.15 4.50 11.90
C THR A 314 14.20 6.00 12.15
N ARG A 315 14.62 6.43 13.35
CA ARG A 315 14.80 7.84 13.64
C ARG A 315 15.86 8.48 12.74
N LYS A 316 16.99 7.80 12.52
CA LYS A 316 18.02 8.27 11.58
C LYS A 316 17.48 8.35 10.15
N TRP A 317 16.77 7.32 9.68
CA TRP A 317 16.24 7.27 8.32
C TRP A 317 15.28 8.44 8.04
N ILE A 318 14.41 8.75 9.01
CA ILE A 318 13.51 9.91 8.95
C ILE A 318 14.31 11.22 8.90
N LYS A 319 15.23 11.43 9.84
CA LYS A 319 16.00 12.70 9.92
C LYS A 319 16.94 12.91 8.75
N LYS A 320 17.32 11.85 8.04
CA LYS A 320 18.14 11.91 6.83
C LYS A 320 17.33 12.00 5.54
N GLY A 321 16.00 11.86 5.59
CA GLY A 321 15.16 11.86 4.40
C GLY A 321 15.42 10.66 3.48
N TRP A 322 15.81 9.51 4.05
CA TRP A 322 16.03 8.27 3.27
C TRP A 322 14.73 7.51 2.98
N LEU A 323 13.60 8.00 3.48
CA LEU A 323 12.27 7.43 3.32
C LEU A 323 11.31 8.52 2.89
N ASP A 324 10.41 8.22 1.96
CA ASP A 324 9.29 9.11 1.63
C ASP A 324 8.16 8.95 2.64
N TYR A 325 8.03 7.74 3.21
CA TYR A 325 7.06 7.48 4.27
C TYR A 325 7.53 6.46 5.28
N VAL A 326 6.98 6.57 6.49
CA VAL A 326 7.14 5.59 7.57
C VAL A 326 5.76 5.15 8.09
N THR A 327 5.61 3.85 8.36
CA THR A 327 4.36 3.25 8.83
C THR A 327 4.57 2.43 10.11
N PRO A 328 4.89 3.04 11.27
CA PRO A 328 5.12 2.28 12.51
C PRO A 328 3.94 1.38 12.88
N GLN A 329 4.25 0.15 13.26
CA GLN A 329 3.27 -0.88 13.64
C GLN A 329 2.75 -0.66 15.07
N LEU A 330 1.68 0.12 15.22
CA LEU A 330 1.09 0.45 16.52
C LEU A 330 -0.04 -0.52 16.87
N TYR A 331 0.33 -1.76 17.17
CA TYR A 331 -0.62 -2.87 17.39
C TYR A 331 -1.05 -3.08 18.86
N TRP A 332 -1.00 -2.02 19.65
CA TRP A 332 -1.44 -2.00 21.04
C TRP A 332 -2.72 -1.17 21.18
N PRO A 333 -3.56 -1.47 22.18
CA PRO A 333 -4.73 -0.65 22.46
C PRO A 333 -4.32 0.70 23.09
N ILE A 334 -5.24 1.66 23.05
CA ILE A 334 -5.12 2.91 23.81
C ILE A 334 -5.05 2.57 25.31
N GLY A 335 -4.02 3.10 25.98
CA GLY A 335 -3.80 2.88 27.41
C GLY A 335 -3.02 1.61 27.77
N ASP A 336 -2.45 0.87 26.81
CA ASP A 336 -1.58 -0.28 27.15
C ASP A 336 -0.41 0.18 28.06
N PRO A 337 -0.19 -0.47 29.23
CA PRO A 337 0.80 -0.02 30.21
C PRO A 337 2.26 -0.22 29.78
N ARG A 338 2.51 -0.95 28.70
CA ARG A 338 3.84 -1.21 28.13
C ARG A 338 4.08 -0.36 26.89
N ALA A 339 3.07 -0.22 26.03
CA ALA A 339 3.19 0.45 24.74
C ALA A 339 1.89 1.16 24.35
N ASP A 340 1.50 2.16 25.15
CA ASP A 340 0.27 2.94 24.95
C ASP A 340 0.23 3.56 23.55
N TYR A 341 -0.79 3.18 22.77
CA TYR A 341 -1.05 3.69 21.43
C TYR A 341 -1.00 5.23 21.39
N ALA A 342 -1.62 5.90 22.37
CA ALA A 342 -1.72 7.35 22.38
C ALA A 342 -0.37 8.04 22.53
N LYS A 343 0.52 7.45 23.33
CA LYS A 343 1.88 7.98 23.52
C LYS A 343 2.74 7.71 22.29
N LEU A 344 2.54 6.58 21.62
CA LEU A 344 3.29 6.22 20.43
C LEU A 344 2.91 7.09 19.23
N VAL A 345 1.62 7.34 18.98
CA VAL A 345 1.20 8.26 17.90
C VAL A 345 1.80 9.66 18.12
N ALA A 346 1.74 10.19 19.34
CA ALA A 346 2.33 11.48 19.67
C ALA A 346 3.85 11.51 19.40
N TRP A 347 4.56 10.45 19.82
CA TRP A 347 6.00 10.34 19.65
C TRP A 347 6.41 10.24 18.18
N TRP A 348 5.71 9.44 17.37
CA TRP A 348 5.97 9.31 15.94
C TRP A 348 5.63 10.58 15.16
N ALA A 349 4.54 11.27 15.51
CA ALA A 349 4.21 12.58 14.95
C ALA A 349 5.32 13.61 15.19
N ASP A 350 5.97 13.58 16.36
CA ASP A 350 7.14 14.42 16.65
C ASP A 350 8.38 14.02 15.83
N GLN A 351 8.58 12.72 15.56
CA GLN A 351 9.75 12.27 14.79
C GLN A 351 9.75 12.79 13.36
N VAL A 352 8.60 12.87 12.70
CA VAL A 352 8.48 13.38 11.31
C VAL A 352 8.29 14.89 11.24
N LYS A 353 8.10 15.57 12.37
CA LYS A 353 7.93 17.03 12.38
C LYS A 353 9.17 17.73 11.81
N GLY A 354 8.94 18.62 10.83
CA GLY A 354 9.99 19.36 10.14
C GLY A 354 10.80 18.53 9.14
N THR A 355 10.25 17.40 8.69
CA THR A 355 10.79 16.56 7.63
C THR A 355 9.73 16.36 6.55
N ASP A 356 10.14 15.95 5.36
CA ASP A 356 9.22 15.62 4.25
C ASP A 356 8.71 14.17 4.31
N VAL A 357 9.12 13.40 5.34
CA VAL A 357 8.71 12.01 5.52
C VAL A 357 7.26 11.93 5.99
N GLN A 358 6.41 11.30 5.18
CA GLN A 358 5.01 11.12 5.53
C GLN A 358 4.84 10.04 6.62
N LEU A 359 4.08 10.36 7.67
CA LEU A 359 3.70 9.38 8.69
C LEU A 359 2.34 8.78 8.37
N THR A 360 2.28 7.46 8.24
CA THR A 360 1.04 6.68 8.28
C THR A 360 1.09 5.74 9.48
N ILE A 361 -0.04 5.26 10.00
CA ILE A 361 -0.02 4.38 11.18
C ILE A 361 -0.41 2.95 10.79
N GLY A 362 0.42 1.98 11.19
CA GLY A 362 0.08 0.57 11.10
C GLY A 362 -0.95 0.19 12.15
N GLN A 363 -2.12 -0.28 11.71
CA GLN A 363 -3.27 -0.64 12.55
C GLN A 363 -3.41 -2.17 12.65
N GLY A 364 -3.49 -2.68 13.87
CA GLY A 364 -3.56 -4.13 14.14
C GLY A 364 -4.95 -4.74 13.95
N ALA A 365 -5.52 -4.72 12.75
CA ALA A 365 -6.83 -5.31 12.46
C ALA A 365 -6.96 -6.78 12.90
N TYR A 366 -5.89 -7.57 12.78
CA TYR A 366 -5.82 -8.97 13.22
C TYR A 366 -6.10 -9.16 14.72
N ARG A 367 -5.84 -8.12 15.54
CA ARG A 367 -6.06 -8.13 16.99
C ARG A 367 -7.53 -8.07 17.36
N VAL A 368 -8.43 -7.63 16.48
CA VAL A 368 -9.84 -7.46 16.81
C VAL A 368 -10.45 -8.77 17.32
N GLY A 369 -10.94 -8.74 18.56
CA GLY A 369 -11.49 -9.87 19.30
C GLY A 369 -10.48 -10.68 20.13
N ALA A 370 -9.18 -10.38 20.10
CA ALA A 370 -8.14 -11.18 20.76
C ALA A 370 -8.18 -11.12 22.30
N ASP A 371 -8.46 -9.95 22.88
CA ASP A 371 -8.50 -9.75 24.34
C ASP A 371 -9.51 -8.67 24.74
N ALA A 372 -9.61 -8.36 26.04
CA ALA A 372 -10.62 -7.46 26.58
C ALA A 372 -10.70 -6.09 25.87
N ALA A 373 -9.56 -5.47 25.54
CA ALA A 373 -9.55 -4.18 24.86
C ALA A 373 -9.99 -4.33 23.41
N TRP A 374 -9.46 -5.33 22.72
CA TRP A 374 -9.77 -5.58 21.30
C TRP A 374 -11.14 -6.21 21.06
N LYS A 375 -11.85 -6.63 22.11
CA LYS A 375 -13.26 -7.04 22.04
C LYS A 375 -14.18 -5.83 21.83
N ASP A 376 -13.76 -4.61 22.14
CA ASP A 376 -14.57 -3.45 21.79
C ASP A 376 -14.46 -3.16 20.28
N PRO A 377 -15.55 -3.27 19.49
CA PRO A 377 -15.52 -2.94 18.06
C PRO A 377 -15.18 -1.46 17.79
N ALA A 378 -15.22 -0.60 18.81
CA ALA A 378 -14.83 0.80 18.72
C ALA A 378 -13.31 1.04 18.78
N GLU A 379 -12.49 0.06 19.20
CA GLU A 379 -11.08 0.31 19.53
C GLU A 379 -10.31 0.95 18.36
N LEU A 380 -10.40 0.36 17.17
CA LEU A 380 -9.77 0.94 15.98
C LEU A 380 -10.41 2.25 15.53
N SER A 381 -11.71 2.45 15.74
CA SER A 381 -12.35 3.75 15.46
C SER A 381 -11.82 4.85 16.39
N ARG A 382 -11.54 4.52 17.67
CA ARG A 382 -10.89 5.44 18.60
C ARG A 382 -9.45 5.75 18.21
N HIS A 383 -8.72 4.78 17.65
CA HIS A 383 -7.38 5.02 17.11
C HIS A 383 -7.42 6.12 16.04
N LEU A 384 -8.31 6.02 15.06
CA LEU A 384 -8.43 7.01 13.98
C LEU A 384 -8.88 8.38 14.51
N THR A 385 -9.82 8.39 15.47
CA THR A 385 -10.23 9.62 16.16
C THR A 385 -9.05 10.31 16.86
N LEU A 386 -8.12 9.54 17.41
CA LEU A 386 -6.91 10.06 18.03
C LEU A 386 -5.89 10.53 17.00
N ASN A 387 -5.67 9.76 15.93
CA ASN A 387 -4.76 10.10 14.84
C ASN A 387 -5.11 11.44 14.20
N ALA A 388 -6.41 11.73 14.01
CA ALA A 388 -6.91 12.98 13.46
C ALA A 388 -6.51 14.24 14.26
N LYS A 389 -6.02 14.10 15.50
CA LYS A 389 -5.50 15.22 16.31
C LYS A 389 -4.07 15.63 15.92
N TYR A 390 -3.38 14.82 15.12
CA TYR A 390 -2.00 15.04 14.72
C TYR A 390 -1.95 15.30 13.20
N PRO A 391 -1.72 16.54 12.74
CA PRO A 391 -1.68 16.85 11.31
C PRO A 391 -0.54 16.12 10.56
N GLN A 392 0.47 15.64 11.30
CA GLN A 392 1.55 14.81 10.76
C GLN A 392 1.08 13.41 10.37
N VAL A 393 0.01 12.89 10.98
CA VAL A 393 -0.54 11.58 10.63
C VAL A 393 -1.36 11.72 9.35
N ARG A 394 -0.83 11.18 8.27
CA ARG A 394 -1.36 11.29 6.90
C ARG A 394 -2.14 10.06 6.45
N GLY A 395 -2.44 9.11 7.34
CA GLY A 395 -3.24 7.95 6.99
C GLY A 395 -2.99 6.72 7.86
N ASP A 396 -3.64 5.62 7.48
CA ASP A 396 -3.65 4.36 8.21
C ASP A 396 -3.52 3.17 7.24
N VAL A 397 -2.77 2.15 7.67
CA VAL A 397 -2.59 0.90 6.92
C VAL A 397 -2.93 -0.28 7.84
N TYR A 398 -3.83 -1.16 7.41
CA TYR A 398 -4.37 -2.23 8.25
C TYR A 398 -3.68 -3.57 8.03
N PHE A 399 -3.20 -4.17 9.12
CA PHE A 399 -2.70 -5.54 9.14
C PHE A 399 -3.78 -6.49 9.71
N SER A 400 -4.43 -7.33 8.89
CA SER A 400 -4.26 -7.46 7.44
C SER A 400 -5.57 -7.46 6.63
N ALA A 401 -5.45 -7.55 5.31
CA ALA A 401 -6.56 -7.48 4.37
C ALA A 401 -7.66 -8.52 4.66
N SER A 402 -7.31 -9.74 5.07
CA SER A 402 -8.29 -10.77 5.43
C SER A 402 -9.10 -10.39 6.66
N ASP A 403 -8.54 -9.64 7.60
CA ASP A 403 -9.26 -9.21 8.80
C ASP A 403 -10.27 -8.11 8.48
N ILE A 404 -9.89 -7.17 7.60
CA ILE A 404 -10.81 -6.17 7.06
C ILE A 404 -11.96 -6.87 6.31
N ALA A 405 -11.64 -7.83 5.44
CA ALA A 405 -12.65 -8.58 4.69
C ALA A 405 -13.56 -9.43 5.59
N ALA A 406 -13.01 -10.06 6.63
CA ALA A 406 -13.78 -10.84 7.59
C ALA A 406 -14.68 -9.97 8.48
N ASN A 407 -14.33 -8.69 8.65
CA ASN A 407 -15.11 -7.70 9.40
C ASN A 407 -15.58 -8.24 10.77
N ARG A 408 -14.67 -8.91 11.50
CA ARG A 408 -14.99 -9.57 12.77
C ARG A 408 -15.64 -8.59 13.74
N ARG A 409 -16.85 -8.89 14.24
CA ARG A 409 -17.61 -8.01 15.14
C ARG A 409 -18.03 -6.65 14.53
N GLY A 410 -18.01 -6.51 13.20
CA GLY A 410 -18.44 -5.29 12.52
C GLY A 410 -17.45 -4.12 12.57
N PHE A 411 -16.19 -4.35 12.98
CA PHE A 411 -15.23 -3.26 13.18
C PHE A 411 -14.90 -2.49 11.89
N ALA A 412 -14.79 -3.17 10.75
CA ALA A 412 -14.44 -2.55 9.47
C ALA A 412 -15.61 -1.71 8.95
N ALA A 413 -16.84 -2.23 9.05
CA ALA A 413 -18.04 -1.46 8.72
C ALA A 413 -18.12 -0.18 9.57
N ARG A 414 -17.93 -0.31 10.88
CA ARG A 414 -17.89 0.85 11.79
C ARG A 414 -16.78 1.84 11.42
N LEU A 415 -15.58 1.35 11.14
CA LEU A 415 -14.45 2.19 10.77
C LEU A 415 -14.75 3.01 9.50
N ARG A 416 -15.35 2.38 8.50
CA ARG A 416 -15.79 3.07 7.28
C ARG A 416 -16.85 4.13 7.60
N ASP A 417 -17.86 3.76 8.37
CA ASP A 417 -18.99 4.64 8.68
C ASP A 417 -18.58 5.83 9.57
N ASP A 418 -17.61 5.63 10.48
CA ASP A 418 -17.11 6.66 11.37
C ASP A 418 -16.09 7.59 10.66
N HIS A 419 -15.23 7.06 9.77
CA HIS A 419 -14.05 7.79 9.26
C HIS A 419 -13.89 7.85 7.74
N TYR A 420 -14.33 6.85 6.99
CA TYR A 420 -14.11 6.74 5.54
C TYR A 420 -15.42 6.84 4.75
N THR A 421 -16.30 7.75 5.14
CA THR A 421 -17.62 7.96 4.52
C THR A 421 -17.56 8.50 3.09
N ARG A 422 -16.41 9.04 2.68
CA ARG A 422 -16.15 9.58 1.34
C ARG A 422 -14.80 9.10 0.83
N PRO A 423 -14.55 9.08 -0.48
CA PRO A 423 -13.21 8.87 -1.03
C PRO A 423 -12.19 9.87 -0.47
N ALA A 424 -10.91 9.54 -0.60
CA ALA A 424 -9.82 10.46 -0.29
C ALA A 424 -8.74 10.36 -1.36
N VAL A 425 -8.24 11.53 -1.76
CA VAL A 425 -7.02 11.67 -2.53
C VAL A 425 -5.83 11.39 -1.61
N LEU A 426 -4.74 10.85 -2.15
CA LEU A 426 -3.52 10.63 -1.40
C LEU A 426 -2.80 11.96 -1.07
N PRO A 427 -2.06 12.05 0.04
CA PRO A 427 -1.21 13.20 0.32
C PRO A 427 -0.18 13.41 -0.79
N ALA A 428 0.03 14.67 -1.21
CA ALA A 428 1.09 15.00 -2.16
C ALA A 428 2.47 14.74 -1.53
N VAL A 429 3.41 14.27 -2.34
CA VAL A 429 4.79 13.97 -1.94
C VAL A 429 5.69 14.82 -2.82
N ASP A 430 6.51 15.69 -2.24
CA ASP A 430 7.55 16.38 -2.98
C ASP A 430 8.68 15.40 -3.35
N GLU A 431 9.25 15.51 -4.55
CA GLU A 431 10.38 14.68 -4.98
C GLU A 431 11.57 14.77 -3.99
N ALA A 432 12.02 13.61 -3.50
CA ALA A 432 13.16 13.54 -2.58
C ALA A 432 14.41 14.23 -3.17
N GLY A 433 14.98 15.19 -2.43
CA GLY A 433 16.20 15.90 -2.82
C GLY A 433 16.01 17.01 -3.87
N SER A 434 14.77 17.49 -4.11
CA SER A 434 14.54 18.64 -4.98
C SER A 434 14.98 19.96 -4.32
N GLY A 435 16.27 20.29 -4.45
CA GLY A 435 16.62 21.68 -4.72
C GLY A 435 15.83 22.15 -5.94
N GLU A 436 15.46 23.44 -5.97
CA GLU A 436 14.67 24.07 -7.04
C GLU A 436 15.10 23.58 -8.43
N GLY A 437 14.23 22.85 -9.16
CA GLY A 437 14.44 22.59 -10.60
C GLY A 437 14.16 21.20 -11.17
N ARG A 438 13.71 20.19 -10.41
CA ARG A 438 13.22 18.92 -10.98
C ARG A 438 11.69 18.98 -11.15
N GLY A 439 11.22 18.76 -12.38
CA GLY A 439 9.85 19.06 -12.80
C GLY A 439 8.75 18.12 -12.29
N GLY A 440 9.03 17.13 -11.42
CA GLY A 440 7.99 16.21 -10.94
C GLY A 440 7.07 16.77 -9.85
N ASN A 441 7.46 17.87 -9.19
CA ASN A 441 6.60 18.60 -8.26
C ASN A 441 5.52 19.44 -8.96
N ALA A 442 5.56 19.53 -10.30
CA ALA A 442 4.56 20.27 -11.06
C ALA A 442 3.28 19.45 -11.23
N ALA A 443 2.15 20.01 -10.81
CA ALA A 443 0.84 19.45 -11.10
C ALA A 443 0.62 19.36 -12.63
N PRO A 444 -0.18 18.38 -13.12
CA PRO A 444 -0.57 18.33 -14.52
C PRO A 444 -1.34 19.60 -14.94
N PRO A 445 -1.46 19.89 -16.24
CA PRO A 445 -2.42 20.87 -16.73
C PRO A 445 -3.85 20.62 -16.17
N PRO A 446 -4.61 21.68 -15.83
CA PRO A 446 -6.04 21.55 -15.55
C PRO A 446 -6.78 20.86 -16.69
N VAL A 447 -7.79 20.05 -16.36
CA VAL A 447 -8.61 19.39 -17.38
C VAL A 447 -9.48 20.41 -18.10
N HIS A 448 -9.84 20.13 -19.35
CA HIS A 448 -10.75 20.96 -20.15
C HIS A 448 -12.02 20.19 -20.51
N GLY A 449 -13.07 20.94 -20.83
CA GLY A 449 -14.28 20.37 -21.41
C GLY A 449 -14.97 19.38 -20.48
N THR A 450 -14.99 19.67 -19.17
CA THR A 450 -15.86 18.94 -18.24
C THR A 450 -17.29 19.00 -18.76
N ALA A 451 -17.90 17.83 -18.90
CA ALA A 451 -19.29 17.68 -19.32
C ALA A 451 -20.00 16.77 -18.33
N ALA A 452 -21.24 17.14 -17.99
CA ALA A 452 -22.10 16.34 -17.13
C ALA A 452 -23.43 16.15 -17.85
N VAL A 453 -23.86 14.90 -18.03
CA VAL A 453 -25.10 14.54 -18.73
C VAL A 453 -25.89 13.50 -17.94
N PRO A 454 -27.23 13.52 -18.00
CA PRO A 454 -28.05 12.45 -17.43
C PRO A 454 -27.65 11.09 -18.00
N ALA A 455 -27.68 10.04 -17.18
CA ALA A 455 -27.44 8.66 -17.58
C ALA A 455 -28.41 7.71 -16.85
N ASP A 456 -28.58 6.49 -17.37
CA ASP A 456 -29.54 5.50 -16.84
C ASP A 456 -29.41 5.24 -15.34
N LYS A 457 -28.21 5.40 -14.77
CA LYS A 457 -27.90 5.19 -13.35
C LYS A 457 -27.25 6.41 -12.72
N GLY A 458 -27.81 7.61 -12.96
CA GLY A 458 -27.40 8.86 -12.33
C GLY A 458 -26.87 9.89 -13.32
N VAL A 459 -25.69 10.44 -13.06
CA VAL A 459 -25.06 11.45 -13.92
C VAL A 459 -23.74 10.93 -14.48
N LYS A 460 -23.56 10.98 -15.80
CA LYS A 460 -22.27 10.73 -16.44
C LYS A 460 -21.47 12.02 -16.49
N VAL A 461 -20.26 12.00 -15.92
CA VAL A 461 -19.32 13.12 -15.94
C VAL A 461 -18.09 12.70 -16.75
N THR A 462 -17.67 13.52 -17.70
CA THR A 462 -16.51 13.27 -18.56
C THR A 462 -15.67 14.53 -18.74
N TRP A 463 -14.40 14.37 -19.06
CA TRP A 463 -13.48 15.48 -19.33
C TRP A 463 -12.44 15.05 -20.36
N ARG A 464 -11.71 16.02 -20.91
CA ARG A 464 -10.53 15.72 -21.72
C ARG A 464 -9.36 15.36 -20.79
N PRO A 465 -8.71 14.19 -20.97
CA PRO A 465 -7.54 13.81 -20.18
C PRO A 465 -6.41 14.85 -20.27
N SER A 466 -5.60 14.96 -19.23
CA SER A 466 -4.40 15.78 -19.19
C SER A 466 -3.14 14.92 -19.33
N GLU A 467 -2.17 15.39 -20.12
CA GLU A 467 -0.84 14.78 -20.15
C GLU A 467 -0.19 14.86 -18.76
N GLY A 468 0.52 13.81 -18.36
CA GLY A 468 1.15 13.69 -17.03
C GLY A 468 0.20 13.36 -15.87
N ALA A 469 -1.11 13.33 -16.09
CA ALA A 469 -2.07 12.94 -15.06
C ALA A 469 -2.15 11.41 -14.93
N SER A 470 -2.06 10.91 -13.71
CA SER A 470 -2.30 9.51 -13.36
C SER A 470 -3.72 9.26 -12.81
N SER A 471 -4.35 10.28 -12.22
CA SER A 471 -5.74 10.20 -11.79
C SER A 471 -6.41 11.58 -11.82
N TYR A 472 -7.71 11.59 -11.51
CA TYR A 472 -8.57 12.75 -11.55
C TYR A 472 -9.53 12.74 -10.37
N ALA A 473 -9.56 13.84 -9.61
CA ALA A 473 -10.51 14.04 -8.54
C ALA A 473 -11.76 14.75 -9.06
N VAL A 474 -12.93 14.19 -8.73
CA VAL A 474 -14.24 14.70 -9.15
C VAL A 474 -14.99 15.20 -7.92
N TYR A 475 -15.36 16.48 -7.97
CA TYR A 475 -16.06 17.19 -6.90
C TYR A 475 -17.48 17.51 -7.32
N ARG A 476 -18.43 17.41 -6.39
CA ARG A 476 -19.85 17.71 -6.65
C ARG A 476 -20.39 18.75 -5.69
N VAL A 477 -21.03 19.78 -6.25
CA VAL A 477 -21.79 20.79 -5.53
C VAL A 477 -23.28 20.65 -5.85
N ASP A 478 -24.13 20.78 -4.84
CA ASP A 478 -25.58 20.74 -5.01
C ASP A 478 -26.07 22.05 -5.66
N GLY A 479 -26.94 21.93 -6.67
CA GLY A 479 -27.47 23.05 -7.43
C GLY A 479 -26.57 23.56 -8.55
N THR A 480 -26.84 24.79 -8.98
CA THR A 480 -26.07 25.49 -10.01
C THR A 480 -24.92 26.26 -9.37
N GLY A 481 -23.70 25.84 -9.64
CA GLY A 481 -22.46 26.51 -9.25
C GLY A 481 -21.92 27.41 -10.37
N PRO A 482 -20.95 28.29 -10.06
CA PRO A 482 -20.27 29.10 -11.06
C PRO A 482 -19.41 28.23 -12.00
N GLY A 483 -19.17 28.71 -13.23
CA GLY A 483 -18.31 27.99 -14.17
C GLY A 483 -16.86 27.83 -13.69
N CYS A 484 -16.34 28.77 -12.90
CA CYS A 484 -15.02 28.67 -12.28
C CYS A 484 -15.15 28.92 -10.77
N ALA A 485 -14.76 27.94 -9.96
CA ALA A 485 -14.72 28.03 -8.51
C ALA A 485 -13.65 27.11 -7.92
N PRO A 486 -13.08 27.44 -6.75
CA PRO A 486 -12.24 26.51 -6.02
C PRO A 486 -13.04 25.27 -5.62
N VAL A 487 -12.35 24.13 -5.52
CA VAL A 487 -12.95 22.88 -5.06
C VAL A 487 -12.76 22.69 -3.56
N ASP A 488 -13.75 22.08 -2.92
CA ASP A 488 -13.70 21.71 -1.50
C ASP A 488 -13.43 20.20 -1.38
N PRO A 489 -12.33 19.77 -0.72
CA PRO A 489 -12.04 18.36 -0.47
C PRO A 489 -13.20 17.59 0.18
N GLU A 490 -14.07 18.26 0.95
CA GLU A 490 -15.25 17.62 1.55
C GLU A 490 -16.31 17.23 0.51
N ARG A 491 -16.24 17.79 -0.69
CA ARG A 491 -17.14 17.55 -1.82
C ARG A 491 -16.60 16.53 -2.82
N LEU A 492 -15.48 15.89 -2.51
CA LEU A 492 -14.92 14.82 -3.32
C LEU A 492 -15.88 13.62 -3.37
N ILE A 493 -16.25 13.20 -4.58
CA ILE A 493 -17.11 12.03 -4.80
C ILE A 493 -16.37 10.88 -5.49
N ALA A 494 -15.24 11.14 -6.15
CA ALA A 494 -14.44 10.12 -6.79
C ALA A 494 -12.99 10.58 -7.02
N ASP A 495 -12.06 9.63 -6.99
CA ASP A 495 -10.71 9.74 -7.56
C ASP A 495 -10.50 8.53 -8.48
N VAL A 496 -10.18 8.76 -9.76
CA VAL A 496 -10.17 7.74 -10.82
C VAL A 496 -9.05 7.93 -11.85
N ARG A 497 -8.54 6.84 -12.45
CA ARG A 497 -7.50 6.88 -13.51
C ARG A 497 -8.04 7.09 -14.95
N GLY A 498 -9.35 7.18 -15.16
CA GLY A 498 -9.99 7.31 -16.48
C GLY A 498 -10.69 8.65 -16.69
N GLY A 499 -10.99 9.02 -17.94
CA GLY A 499 -11.58 10.31 -18.33
C GLY A 499 -13.08 10.50 -18.05
N GLY A 500 -13.65 9.73 -17.12
CA GLY A 500 -15.06 9.88 -16.77
C GLY A 500 -15.57 8.91 -15.70
N ILE A 501 -16.70 9.29 -15.11
CA ILE A 501 -17.42 8.55 -14.07
C ILE A 501 -18.93 8.50 -14.34
N ILE A 502 -19.61 7.54 -13.70
CA ILE A 502 -21.05 7.65 -13.40
C ILE A 502 -21.19 7.98 -11.91
N ASP A 503 -21.80 9.10 -11.55
CA ASP A 503 -22.25 9.38 -10.18
C ASP A 503 -23.65 8.77 -9.98
N PRO A 504 -23.76 7.61 -9.29
CA PRO A 504 -25.04 6.98 -9.02
C PRO A 504 -25.76 7.59 -7.82
N THR A 505 -25.13 8.53 -7.12
CA THR A 505 -25.66 9.13 -5.90
C THR A 505 -26.37 10.46 -6.14
N ALA A 506 -26.39 10.94 -7.38
CA ALA A 506 -27.15 12.12 -7.79
C ALA A 506 -28.66 11.84 -7.71
N GLU A 507 -29.35 12.52 -6.79
CA GLU A 507 -30.78 12.33 -6.58
C GLU A 507 -31.63 12.80 -7.78
N PRO A 508 -32.63 12.02 -8.21
CA PRO A 508 -33.50 12.35 -9.36
C PRO A 508 -34.11 13.75 -9.30
N GLY A 509 -34.06 14.47 -10.42
CA GLY A 509 -34.66 15.80 -10.56
C GLY A 509 -33.92 16.94 -9.85
N ARG A 510 -32.80 16.68 -9.17
CA ARG A 510 -31.96 17.72 -8.56
C ARG A 510 -30.84 18.14 -9.50
N ALA A 511 -30.51 19.43 -9.44
CA ALA A 511 -29.37 20.00 -10.17
C ALA A 511 -28.08 19.79 -9.37
N TYR A 512 -26.99 19.52 -10.07
CA TYR A 512 -25.63 19.39 -9.53
C TYR A 512 -24.63 20.06 -10.45
N THR A 513 -23.54 20.55 -9.88
CA THR A 513 -22.38 21.08 -10.63
C THR A 513 -21.14 20.28 -10.28
N TYR A 514 -20.43 19.82 -11.30
CA TYR A 514 -19.25 18.98 -11.18
C TYR A 514 -17.99 19.76 -11.57
N TYR A 515 -16.95 19.61 -10.77
CA TYR A 515 -15.60 20.13 -11.05
C TYR A 515 -14.62 18.96 -11.05
N VAL A 516 -13.60 19.05 -11.91
CA VAL A 516 -12.61 18.00 -12.07
C VAL A 516 -11.22 18.63 -12.03
N THR A 517 -10.30 17.97 -11.31
CA THR A 517 -8.88 18.29 -11.25
C THR A 517 -8.08 17.08 -11.74
N ALA A 518 -6.82 17.31 -12.12
CA ALA A 518 -5.88 16.27 -12.54
C ALA A 518 -4.78 16.11 -11.49
N LEU A 519 -4.33 14.87 -11.27
CA LEU A 519 -3.27 14.52 -10.32
C LEU A 519 -2.16 13.75 -11.01
N ASN A 520 -0.90 14.08 -10.69
CA ASN A 520 0.25 13.29 -11.14
C ASN A 520 0.53 12.10 -10.19
N ARG A 521 1.58 11.32 -10.48
CA ARG A 521 1.97 10.12 -9.71
C ARG A 521 2.38 10.42 -8.25
N LEU A 522 2.70 11.68 -7.98
CA LEU A 522 3.07 12.22 -6.66
C LEU A 522 1.90 12.98 -6.00
N HIS A 523 0.70 12.92 -6.58
CA HIS A 523 -0.54 13.53 -6.10
C HIS A 523 -0.54 15.05 -6.00
N HIS A 524 0.35 15.73 -6.75
CA HIS A 524 0.20 17.15 -7.00
C HIS A 524 -1.03 17.38 -7.87
N GLU A 525 -1.96 18.17 -7.34
CA GLU A 525 -3.27 18.39 -7.93
C GLU A 525 -3.32 19.72 -8.67
N SER A 526 -3.93 19.72 -9.85
CA SER A 526 -4.10 20.91 -10.66
C SER A 526 -5.24 21.80 -10.18
N ALA A 527 -5.32 23.02 -10.71
CA ALA A 527 -6.54 23.83 -10.60
C ALA A 527 -7.73 23.12 -11.27
N PRO A 528 -8.97 23.36 -10.81
CA PRO A 528 -10.13 22.73 -11.43
C PRO A 528 -10.37 23.26 -12.84
N GLY A 529 -10.78 22.36 -13.72
CA GLY A 529 -11.38 22.72 -15.02
C GLY A 529 -12.71 23.45 -14.84
N ARG A 530 -13.27 23.97 -15.94
CA ARG A 530 -14.57 24.64 -15.88
C ARG A 530 -15.65 23.67 -15.41
N GLY A 531 -16.50 24.11 -14.49
CA GLY A 531 -17.58 23.31 -13.92
C GLY A 531 -18.72 23.05 -14.90
N ALA A 532 -19.35 21.88 -14.77
CA ALA A 532 -20.48 21.45 -15.60
C ALA A 532 -21.72 21.19 -14.76
N THR A 533 -22.82 21.89 -15.07
CA THR A 533 -24.11 21.74 -14.37
C THR A 533 -25.05 20.83 -15.14
N VAL A 534 -25.77 19.97 -14.40
CA VAL A 534 -26.78 19.07 -14.96
C VAL A 534 -27.88 18.80 -13.95
N THR A 535 -29.10 18.58 -14.42
CA THR A 535 -30.21 18.06 -13.62
C THR A 535 -30.28 16.55 -13.79
N ALA A 536 -30.21 15.81 -12.68
CA ALA A 536 -30.28 14.35 -12.70
C ALA A 536 -31.63 13.87 -13.29
N PRO A 537 -31.65 12.74 -14.01
CA PRO A 537 -32.88 12.23 -14.63
C PRO A 537 -33.94 11.93 -13.56
N LYS A 538 -35.22 12.15 -13.87
CA LYS A 538 -36.33 12.04 -12.90
C LYS A 538 -36.75 10.60 -12.55
N GLY A 539 -36.07 9.59 -13.09
CA GLY A 539 -36.47 8.18 -13.01
C GLY A 539 -37.36 7.76 -14.16
#